data_AF-A0A6C0BRV2-F1
#
_entry.id   AF-A0A6C0BRV2-F1
#
_cell.length_a   1.000
_cell.length_b   1.000
_cell.length_c   1.000
_cell.angle_alpha   90.00
_cell.angle_beta   90.00
_cell.angle_gamma   90.00
#
_symmetry.space_group_name_H-M   'P 1'
#
loop_
_entity.id
_entity.type
_entity.pdbx_description
1 polymer ?
#
loop_
_entity_poly.entity_id
_entity_poly.type
_entity_poly.pdbx_seq_one_letter_code
_entity_poly.pdbx_strand_id
1 'polypeptide(L)'
;MTTNPYSVLGVSPNDEIQLIKQKYKQLALKMHPDRGGSTTLFKLLQLSYAKILEEYKLKQIDKAFDQLKSEFEDFKVDQEQTQKRNVNLDFKVDQVNHTDQNDFKIHFNKVFDENKQKNPHDRGYAEMMIKSTKNREDIKIENSIKSFTIDKFNDVFDGSDSQNAKQISKRCVPTPHSISKELAFTELGVNQINDFSGENKTNRHLHYMDYHVAYSTSKLVDKKYIKTTPDYKSVQDYEKHREEPLKMSDKDSKAYSRYLKKEDNKMRQQFENQKKTDQEISDNFQKVNKLMMQHRR
;
A
#
# COMPACT_ATOMS: atom_id res chain seq x y z
N MET A 1 14.72 -33.56 26.02
CA MET A 1 15.94 -33.15 26.75
C MET A 1 16.13 -31.65 26.58
N THR A 2 15.97 -30.87 27.65
CA THR A 2 16.19 -29.42 27.66
C THR A 2 17.70 -29.16 27.72
N THR A 3 18.37 -29.21 26.58
CA THR A 3 19.81 -28.90 26.48
C THR A 3 20.01 -27.42 26.76
N ASN A 4 20.76 -27.10 27.82
CA ASN A 4 21.13 -25.73 28.15
C ASN A 4 22.04 -25.14 27.04
N PRO A 5 21.66 -24.03 26.37
CA PRO A 5 22.44 -23.42 25.29
C PRO A 5 23.89 -23.09 25.68
N TYR A 6 24.11 -22.66 26.93
CA TYR A 6 25.43 -22.31 27.45
C TYR A 6 26.34 -23.54 27.57
N SER A 7 25.76 -24.68 27.97
CA SER A 7 26.48 -25.96 28.05
C SER A 7 26.85 -26.51 26.66
N VAL A 8 26.06 -26.23 25.62
CA VAL A 8 26.35 -26.65 24.24
C VAL A 8 27.55 -25.89 23.66
N LEU A 9 27.70 -24.61 24.00
CA LEU A 9 28.84 -23.80 23.58
C LEU A 9 30.05 -23.90 24.51
N GLY A 10 29.89 -24.49 25.70
CA GLY A 10 30.94 -24.58 26.72
C GLY A 10 31.31 -23.22 27.31
N VAL A 11 30.33 -22.33 27.47
CA VAL A 11 30.50 -20.96 27.98
C VAL A 11 29.59 -20.72 29.18
N SER A 12 29.95 -19.76 30.02
CA SER A 12 29.16 -19.33 31.18
C SER A 12 28.14 -18.25 30.79
N PRO A 13 26.98 -18.16 31.48
CA PRO A 13 26.03 -17.06 31.31
C PRO A 13 26.58 -15.66 31.59
N ASN A 14 27.73 -15.58 32.29
CA ASN A 14 28.41 -14.33 32.64
C ASN A 14 29.61 -14.01 31.74
N ASP A 15 29.90 -14.84 30.73
CA ASP A 15 31.03 -14.61 29.83
C ASP A 15 30.76 -13.41 28.90
N GLU A 16 31.83 -12.70 28.53
CA GLU A 16 31.74 -11.62 27.56
C GLU A 16 31.26 -12.12 26.19
N ILE A 17 30.41 -11.34 25.53
CA ILE A 17 29.86 -11.69 24.21
C ILE A 17 30.95 -11.92 23.14
N GLN A 18 32.12 -11.29 23.29
CA GLN A 18 33.27 -11.52 22.41
C GLN A 18 33.80 -12.94 22.55
N LEU A 19 33.91 -13.45 23.78
CA LEU A 19 34.34 -14.81 24.05
C LEU A 19 33.34 -15.84 23.50
N ILE A 20 32.04 -15.60 23.67
CA ILE A 20 30.96 -16.45 23.14
C ILE A 20 31.03 -16.52 21.60
N LYS A 21 31.24 -15.38 20.93
CA LYS A 21 31.42 -15.32 19.47
C LYS A 21 32.65 -16.10 19.00
N GLN A 22 33.77 -15.99 19.73
CA GLN A 22 35.00 -16.71 19.40
C GLN A 22 34.83 -18.22 19.55
N LYS A 23 34.22 -18.68 20.65
CA LYS A 23 33.95 -20.10 20.92
C LYS A 23 32.99 -20.70 19.90
N TYR A 24 31.91 -19.97 19.55
CA TYR A 24 31.01 -20.36 18.48
C TYR A 24 31.75 -20.52 17.15
N LYS A 25 32.59 -19.55 16.76
CA LYS A 25 33.36 -19.62 15.52
C LYS A 25 34.28 -20.84 15.49
N GLN A 26 34.96 -21.15 16.60
CA GLN A 26 35.84 -22.31 16.70
C GLN A 26 35.07 -23.64 16.58
N LEU A 27 33.91 -23.76 17.21
CA LEU A 27 33.07 -24.96 17.14
C LEU A 27 32.39 -25.11 15.78
N ALA A 28 31.89 -24.01 15.20
CA ALA A 28 31.27 -23.99 13.89
C ALA A 28 32.24 -24.45 12.80
N LEU A 29 33.52 -24.06 12.88
CA LEU A 29 34.55 -24.50 11.94
C LEU A 29 34.87 -26.00 12.03
N LYS A 30 34.76 -26.59 13.23
CA LYS A 30 35.00 -28.03 13.46
C LYS A 30 33.81 -28.89 13.08
N MET A 31 32.59 -28.37 13.26
CA MET A 31 31.34 -29.13 13.11
C MET A 31 30.62 -28.83 11.80
N HIS A 32 31.22 -28.03 10.91
CA HIS A 32 30.64 -27.68 9.63
C HIS A 32 30.46 -28.94 8.76
N PRO A 33 29.30 -29.14 8.11
CA PRO A 33 29.04 -30.31 7.27
C PRO A 33 30.05 -30.45 6.12
N ASP A 34 30.44 -29.34 5.47
CA ASP A 34 31.45 -29.36 4.39
C ASP A 34 32.87 -29.75 4.84
N ARG A 35 33.12 -29.83 6.16
CA ARG A 35 34.41 -30.22 6.74
C ARG A 35 34.35 -31.59 7.45
N GLY A 36 33.30 -32.38 7.18
CA GLY A 36 33.10 -33.70 7.77
C GLY A 36 32.35 -33.71 9.10
N GLY A 37 31.68 -32.60 9.46
CA GLY A 37 30.86 -32.49 10.66
C GLY A 37 29.43 -33.01 10.49
N SER A 38 28.73 -33.21 11.61
CA SER A 38 27.33 -33.62 11.61
C SER A 38 26.38 -32.43 11.45
N THR A 39 25.47 -32.50 10.47
CA THR A 39 24.45 -31.48 10.20
C THR A 39 23.51 -31.26 11.39
N THR A 40 23.21 -32.30 12.17
CA THR A 40 22.31 -32.22 13.34
C THR A 40 22.96 -31.46 14.48
N LEU A 41 24.24 -31.73 14.75
CA LEU A 41 24.99 -31.05 15.79
C LEU A 41 25.28 -29.59 15.42
N PHE A 42 25.52 -29.30 14.13
CA PHE A 42 25.70 -27.93 13.64
C PHE A 42 24.43 -27.09 13.81
N LYS A 43 23.26 -27.65 13.48
CA LYS A 43 21.96 -27.00 13.72
C LYS A 43 21.74 -26.71 15.20
N LEU A 44 22.06 -27.67 16.08
CA LEU A 44 21.95 -27.48 17.53
C LEU A 44 22.86 -26.36 18.05
N LEU A 45 24.09 -26.28 17.53
CA LEU A 45 25.05 -25.21 17.84
C LEU A 45 24.52 -23.83 17.40
N GLN A 46 23.97 -23.74 16.19
CA GLN A 46 23.41 -22.49 15.65
C GLN A 46 22.19 -22.01 16.46
N LEU A 47 21.28 -22.93 16.82
CA LEU A 47 20.12 -22.62 17.66
C LEU A 47 20.53 -22.17 19.07
N SER A 48 21.53 -22.82 19.66
CA SER A 48 22.04 -22.46 20.99
C SER A 48 22.67 -21.07 21.00
N TYR A 49 23.46 -20.74 19.98
CA TYR A 49 24.07 -19.41 19.83
C TYR A 49 23.03 -18.31 19.59
N ALA A 50 22.02 -18.57 18.75
CA ALA A 50 20.95 -17.62 18.49
C ALA A 50 20.17 -17.27 19.77
N LYS A 51 19.87 -18.28 20.59
CA LYS A 51 19.17 -18.09 21.87
C LYS A 51 19.98 -17.27 22.88
N ILE A 52 21.30 -17.52 22.99
CA ILE A 52 22.17 -16.73 23.87
C ILE A 52 22.24 -15.25 23.43
N LEU A 53 22.29 -14.98 22.12
CA LEU A 53 22.28 -13.62 21.60
C LEU A 53 20.96 -12.89 21.88
N GLU A 54 19.83 -13.60 21.81
CA GLU A 54 18.52 -13.06 22.12
C GLU A 54 18.42 -12.69 23.62
N GLU A 55 18.84 -13.59 24.51
CA GLU A 55 18.91 -13.32 25.95
C GLU A 55 19.83 -12.13 26.28
N TYR A 56 20.96 -11.99 25.58
CA TYR A 56 21.85 -10.85 25.74
C TYR A 56 21.22 -9.53 25.29
N LYS A 57 20.48 -9.52 24.17
CA LYS A 57 19.76 -8.33 23.70
C LYS A 57 18.66 -7.92 24.66
N LEU A 58 17.92 -8.88 25.21
CA LEU A 58 16.87 -8.61 26.20
C LEU A 58 17.45 -7.94 27.45
N LYS A 59 18.60 -8.42 27.95
CA LYS A 59 19.34 -7.78 29.05
C LYS A 59 19.81 -6.34 28.76
N GLN A 60 19.98 -5.95 27.48
CA GLN A 60 20.32 -4.57 27.11
C GLN A 60 19.10 -3.67 26.93
N ILE A 61 17.94 -4.24 26.59
CA ILE A 61 16.71 -3.51 26.30
C ILE A 61 15.95 -3.15 27.58
N ASP A 62 16.14 -3.92 28.65
CA ASP A 62 15.59 -3.62 29.97
C ASP A 62 16.22 -2.35 30.55
N LYS A 63 15.75 -1.18 30.12
CA LYS A 63 15.65 -0.04 31.04
C LYS A 63 14.98 -0.57 32.30
N ALA A 64 15.64 -0.48 33.44
CA ALA A 64 15.09 -1.02 34.68
C ALA A 64 13.70 -0.42 34.91
N PHE A 65 12.73 -1.23 35.35
CA PHE A 65 11.37 -0.79 35.64
C PHE A 65 11.33 0.53 36.46
N ASP A 66 12.27 0.67 37.40
CA ASP A 66 12.43 1.85 38.24
C ASP A 66 12.81 3.12 37.45
N GLN A 67 13.65 3.00 36.42
CA GLN A 67 13.99 4.11 35.53
C GLN A 67 12.77 4.53 34.71
N LEU A 68 12.02 3.56 34.18
CA LEU A 68 10.82 3.84 33.39
C LEU A 68 9.73 4.53 34.24
N LYS A 69 9.59 4.09 35.49
CA LYS A 69 8.67 4.70 36.45
C LYS A 69 9.10 6.12 36.83
N SER A 70 10.38 6.35 37.08
CA SER A 70 10.91 7.69 37.37
C SER A 70 10.69 8.64 36.19
N GLU A 71 11.07 8.22 34.97
CA GLU A 71 10.89 9.00 33.75
C GLU A 71 9.40 9.35 33.51
N PHE A 72 8.49 8.44 33.84
CA PHE A 72 7.05 8.68 33.73
C PHE A 72 6.52 9.68 34.77
N GLU A 73 6.94 9.58 36.03
CA GLU A 73 6.54 10.53 37.08
C GLU A 73 7.10 11.94 36.77
N ASP A 74 8.35 12.03 36.32
CA ASP A 74 8.96 13.29 35.90
C ASP A 74 8.19 13.92 34.73
N PHE A 75 7.83 13.12 33.71
CA PHE A 75 7.01 13.57 32.59
C PHE A 75 5.62 14.05 33.03
N LYS A 76 4.99 13.36 33.99
CA LYS A 76 3.67 13.72 34.52
C LYS A 76 3.71 15.06 35.26
N VAL A 77 4.73 15.27 36.10
CA VAL A 77 4.95 16.54 36.82
C VAL A 77 5.16 17.69 35.84
N ASP A 78 6.01 17.50 34.82
CA ASP A 78 6.22 18.50 33.77
C ASP A 78 4.93 18.80 32.99
N GLN A 79 4.12 17.79 32.68
CA GLN A 79 2.85 17.96 31.98
C GLN A 79 1.81 18.74 32.82
N GLU A 80 1.76 18.50 34.14
CA GLU A 80 0.89 19.22 35.07
C GLU A 80 1.32 20.68 35.26
N GLN A 81 2.63 20.94 35.34
CA GLN A 81 3.18 22.29 35.52
C GLN A 81 3.19 23.12 34.22
N THR A 82 3.38 22.48 33.07
CA THR A 82 3.44 23.13 31.76
C THR A 82 2.22 22.82 30.89
N GLN A 83 1.02 22.75 31.48
CA GLN A 83 -0.22 22.59 30.72
C GLN A 83 -0.35 23.69 29.65
N LYS A 84 0.13 23.40 28.44
CA LYS A 84 -0.10 24.20 27.26
C LYS A 84 -1.55 23.96 26.88
N ARG A 85 -2.44 24.81 27.38
CA ARG A 85 -3.85 24.82 26.99
C ARG A 85 -3.93 25.30 25.55
N ASN A 86 -4.73 24.60 24.75
CA ASN A 86 -5.01 25.01 23.38
C ASN A 86 -5.76 26.35 23.37
N VAL A 87 -5.08 27.48 23.14
CA VAL A 87 -5.69 28.82 23.14
C VAL A 87 -6.73 29.01 22.04
N ASN A 88 -6.58 28.31 20.92
CA ASN A 88 -7.55 28.33 19.82
C ASN A 88 -8.69 27.30 19.97
N LEU A 89 -8.71 26.58 21.09
CA LEU A 89 -9.88 25.85 21.61
C LEU A 89 -10.29 26.44 22.96
N ASP A 90 -9.93 27.69 23.25
CA ASP A 90 -10.56 28.47 24.31
C ASP A 90 -11.99 28.75 23.85
N PHE A 91 -12.87 27.75 24.00
CA PHE A 91 -14.30 28.02 24.07
C PHE A 91 -14.40 29.07 25.17
N LYS A 92 -14.73 30.30 24.81
CA LYS A 92 -15.24 31.25 25.79
C LYS A 92 -16.53 30.63 26.32
N VAL A 93 -16.38 29.82 27.37
CA VAL A 93 -17.42 29.31 28.26
C VAL A 93 -18.06 30.48 29.02
N ASP A 94 -17.54 31.70 28.84
CA ASP A 94 -18.12 32.91 29.36
C ASP A 94 -19.09 33.52 28.34
N GLN A 95 -20.38 33.21 28.52
CA GLN A 95 -21.57 33.98 28.07
C GLN A 95 -22.36 33.53 26.83
N VAL A 96 -22.32 32.26 26.40
CA VAL A 96 -23.35 31.74 25.48
C VAL A 96 -23.90 30.43 26.03
N ASN A 97 -25.23 30.41 26.18
CA ASN A 97 -26.00 29.29 26.72
C ASN A 97 -25.54 27.95 26.12
N HIS A 98 -25.20 26.99 27.00
CA HIS A 98 -24.68 25.66 26.70
C HIS A 98 -25.68 24.70 26.01
N THR A 99 -26.47 25.17 25.04
CA THR A 99 -27.46 24.33 24.33
C THR A 99 -27.05 23.97 22.91
N ASP A 100 -26.10 24.67 22.28
CA ASP A 100 -25.79 24.48 20.86
C ASP A 100 -24.50 23.68 20.63
N GLN A 101 -24.61 22.35 20.56
CA GLN A 101 -23.60 21.45 19.96
C GLN A 101 -23.13 21.90 18.56
N ASN A 102 -23.89 22.80 17.90
CA ASN A 102 -23.58 23.35 16.59
C ASN A 102 -22.35 24.26 16.58
N ASP A 103 -22.06 25.02 17.64
CA ASP A 103 -20.96 26.00 17.61
C ASP A 103 -19.59 25.32 17.58
N PHE A 104 -19.42 24.24 18.35
CA PHE A 104 -18.22 23.42 18.26
C PHE A 104 -18.05 22.82 16.87
N LYS A 105 -19.12 22.25 16.32
CA LYS A 105 -19.08 21.58 15.02
C LYS A 105 -18.70 22.56 13.90
N ILE A 106 -19.24 23.77 13.93
CA ILE A 106 -18.95 24.82 12.93
C ILE A 106 -17.48 25.23 13.02
N HIS A 107 -16.97 25.51 14.23
CA HIS A 107 -15.57 25.92 14.42
C HIS A 107 -14.58 24.79 14.12
N PHE A 108 -14.89 23.57 14.56
CA PHE A 108 -14.09 22.39 14.25
C PHE A 108 -14.03 22.15 12.76
N ASN A 109 -15.17 22.14 12.06
CA ASN A 109 -15.20 21.94 10.60
C ASN A 109 -14.40 23.02 9.89
N LYS A 110 -14.52 24.30 10.30
CA LYS A 110 -13.73 25.39 9.72
C LYS A 110 -12.22 25.18 9.92
N VAL A 111 -11.78 24.92 11.15
CA VAL A 111 -10.36 24.67 11.45
C VAL A 111 -9.87 23.42 10.72
N PHE A 112 -10.70 22.39 10.62
CA PHE A 112 -10.40 21.17 9.87
C PHE A 112 -10.26 21.45 8.38
N ASP A 113 -11.24 22.08 7.74
CA ASP A 113 -11.23 22.37 6.31
C ASP A 113 -10.07 23.29 5.91
N GLU A 114 -9.71 24.25 6.77
CA GLU A 114 -8.57 25.15 6.56
C GLU A 114 -7.21 24.45 6.69
N ASN A 115 -7.11 23.36 7.47
CA ASN A 115 -5.85 22.67 7.76
C ASN A 115 -5.80 21.23 7.23
N LYS A 116 -6.87 20.76 6.57
CA LYS A 116 -6.97 19.42 5.99
C LYS A 116 -5.93 19.27 4.88
N GLN A 117 -5.08 18.27 5.04
CA GLN A 117 -4.10 17.92 4.02
C GLN A 117 -4.78 17.27 2.82
N LYS A 118 -4.29 17.58 1.62
CA LYS A 118 -4.82 17.01 0.38
C LYS A 118 -4.55 15.52 0.36
N ASN A 119 -5.60 14.73 0.21
CA ASN A 119 -5.49 13.30 -0.01
C ASN A 119 -5.54 13.00 -1.52
N PRO A 120 -4.70 12.09 -2.06
CA PRO A 120 -4.82 11.63 -3.46
C PRO A 120 -6.22 11.13 -3.85
N HIS A 121 -7.01 10.70 -2.88
CA HIS A 121 -8.41 10.27 -3.03
C HIS A 121 -9.43 11.43 -3.07
N ASP A 122 -9.07 12.67 -2.71
CA ASP A 122 -10.03 13.78 -2.52
C ASP A 122 -10.62 14.34 -3.83
N ARG A 123 -9.94 14.19 -4.98
CA ARG A 123 -10.33 14.87 -6.23
C ARG A 123 -11.62 14.32 -6.86
N GLY A 124 -11.79 12.99 -6.85
CA GLY A 124 -12.94 12.31 -7.45
C GLY A 124 -13.23 12.71 -8.92
N TYR A 125 -14.50 12.59 -9.33
CA TYR A 125 -14.99 12.87 -10.69
C TYR A 125 -15.94 14.07 -10.77
N ALA A 126 -16.00 14.89 -9.72
CA ALA A 126 -16.97 16.00 -9.62
C ALA A 126 -16.86 16.99 -10.80
N GLU A 127 -15.65 17.26 -11.29
CA GLU A 127 -15.41 18.14 -12.45
C GLU A 127 -16.00 17.58 -13.75
N MET A 128 -16.14 16.25 -13.87
CA MET A 128 -16.65 15.55 -15.06
C MET A 128 -18.15 15.27 -14.99
N MET A 129 -18.75 15.38 -13.81
CA MET A 129 -20.17 15.08 -13.60
C MET A 129 -21.02 16.32 -13.84
N ILE A 130 -22.15 16.13 -14.53
CA ILE A 130 -23.19 17.16 -14.63
C ILE A 130 -23.74 17.42 -13.22
N LYS A 131 -23.98 18.69 -12.88
CA LYS A 131 -24.58 19.06 -11.60
C LYS A 131 -25.95 18.38 -11.48
N SER A 132 -26.17 17.70 -10.36
CA SER A 132 -27.44 17.04 -10.07
C SER A 132 -28.60 18.02 -10.22
N THR A 133 -29.60 17.63 -11.00
CA THR A 133 -30.87 18.34 -11.18
C THR A 133 -31.98 17.53 -10.54
N LYS A 134 -32.98 18.20 -9.96
CA LYS A 134 -34.17 17.53 -9.38
C LYS A 134 -35.10 16.96 -10.46
N ASN A 135 -34.95 17.46 -11.68
CA ASN A 135 -35.74 17.01 -12.82
C ASN A 135 -35.05 15.80 -13.43
N ARG A 136 -35.74 14.66 -13.42
CA ARG A 136 -35.26 13.45 -14.09
C ARG A 136 -35.26 13.71 -15.58
N GLU A 137 -34.10 13.60 -16.22
CA GLU A 137 -34.02 13.61 -17.68
C GLU A 137 -34.59 12.28 -18.22
N ASP A 138 -35.54 12.36 -19.13
CA ASP A 138 -36.06 11.19 -19.83
C ASP A 138 -35.00 10.69 -20.82
N ILE A 139 -34.35 9.58 -20.47
CA ILE A 139 -33.44 8.90 -21.39
C ILE A 139 -34.31 8.22 -22.45
N LYS A 140 -34.26 8.72 -23.69
CA LYS A 140 -34.87 8.05 -24.85
C LYS A 140 -34.09 6.78 -25.16
N ILE A 141 -34.43 5.68 -24.49
CA ILE A 141 -33.89 4.35 -24.79
C ILE A 141 -34.81 3.73 -25.85
N GLU A 142 -34.36 3.70 -27.10
CA GLU A 142 -35.06 2.96 -28.15
C GLU A 142 -34.94 1.46 -27.89
N ASN A 143 -36.07 0.72 -27.95
CA ASN A 143 -36.03 -0.73 -27.83
C ASN A 143 -35.50 -1.35 -29.14
N SER A 144 -34.19 -1.55 -29.19
CA SER A 144 -33.49 -2.15 -30.33
C SER A 144 -33.74 -3.67 -30.45
N ILE A 145 -34.20 -4.34 -29.38
CA ILE A 145 -34.44 -5.79 -29.35
C ILE A 145 -35.94 -6.04 -29.14
N LYS A 146 -36.68 -6.22 -30.23
CA LYS A 146 -38.14 -6.51 -30.20
C LYS A 146 -38.50 -7.80 -29.44
N SER A 147 -37.60 -8.78 -29.39
CA SER A 147 -37.76 -10.05 -28.68
C SER A 147 -36.41 -10.58 -28.22
N PHE A 148 -36.29 -10.89 -26.93
CA PHE A 148 -35.03 -11.34 -26.34
C PHE A 148 -34.70 -12.78 -26.72
N THR A 149 -33.62 -12.97 -27.49
CA THR A 149 -32.89 -14.24 -27.62
C THR A 149 -31.39 -13.93 -27.53
N ILE A 150 -30.60 -14.88 -27.01
CA ILE A 150 -29.15 -14.68 -26.80
C ILE A 150 -28.47 -14.26 -28.11
N ASP A 151 -28.82 -14.90 -29.23
CA ASP A 151 -28.21 -14.62 -30.52
C ASP A 151 -28.56 -13.22 -31.05
N LYS A 152 -29.83 -12.82 -30.97
CA LYS A 152 -30.26 -11.47 -31.38
C LYS A 152 -29.65 -10.38 -30.50
N PHE A 153 -29.49 -10.66 -29.21
CA PHE A 153 -28.77 -9.78 -28.31
C PHE A 153 -27.31 -9.64 -28.75
N ASN A 154 -26.62 -10.76 -28.99
CA ASN A 154 -25.23 -10.76 -29.43
C ASN A 154 -25.06 -10.02 -30.76
N ASP A 155 -25.96 -10.19 -31.72
CA ASP A 155 -25.91 -9.51 -33.02
C ASP A 155 -26.06 -7.98 -32.86
N VAL A 156 -27.04 -7.52 -32.07
CA VAL A 156 -27.24 -6.08 -31.81
C VAL A 156 -26.09 -5.51 -30.96
N PHE A 157 -25.61 -6.27 -29.98
CA PHE A 157 -24.50 -5.88 -29.10
C PHE A 157 -23.18 -5.79 -29.87
N ASP A 158 -22.84 -6.80 -30.68
CA ASP A 158 -21.62 -6.85 -31.48
C ASP A 158 -21.67 -5.83 -32.64
N GLY A 159 -22.85 -5.58 -33.21
CA GLY A 159 -23.11 -4.57 -34.24
C GLY A 159 -23.15 -3.12 -33.74
N SER A 160 -23.32 -2.88 -32.43
CA SER A 160 -23.22 -1.53 -31.87
C SER A 160 -21.77 -1.02 -31.96
N ASP A 161 -21.61 0.14 -32.63
CA ASP A 161 -20.30 0.78 -32.77
C ASP A 161 -19.80 1.21 -31.39
N SER A 162 -18.65 0.68 -31.01
CA SER A 162 -17.85 1.25 -29.93
C SER A 162 -17.50 2.68 -30.35
N GLN A 163 -18.18 3.67 -29.77
CA GLN A 163 -17.92 5.10 -29.98
C GLN A 163 -16.44 5.50 -29.77
N ASN A 164 -15.64 4.58 -29.21
CA ASN A 164 -14.20 4.67 -29.03
C ASN A 164 -13.39 3.76 -29.98
N ALA A 165 -13.69 3.76 -31.27
CA ALA A 165 -12.95 3.03 -32.32
C ALA A 165 -11.45 3.39 -32.45
N LYS A 166 -10.95 4.35 -31.65
CA LYS A 166 -9.53 4.69 -31.50
C LYS A 166 -8.93 4.15 -30.20
N GLN A 167 -9.36 2.98 -29.74
CA GLN A 167 -8.75 2.35 -28.57
C GLN A 167 -7.32 1.92 -28.94
N ILE A 168 -6.34 2.72 -28.54
CA ILE A 168 -4.92 2.39 -28.69
C ILE A 168 -4.69 1.14 -27.84
N SER A 169 -4.40 0.00 -28.48
CA SER A 169 -4.03 -1.22 -27.78
C SER A 169 -2.74 -0.95 -27.00
N LYS A 170 -2.87 -0.65 -25.70
CA LYS A 170 -1.72 -0.40 -24.83
C LYS A 170 -1.03 -1.74 -24.59
N ARG A 171 0.08 -1.98 -25.29
CA ARG A 171 0.98 -3.09 -24.98
C ARG A 171 1.60 -2.82 -23.62
N CYS A 172 1.06 -3.43 -22.58
CA CYS A 172 1.65 -3.41 -21.24
C CYS A 172 2.61 -4.58 -21.10
N VAL A 173 3.78 -4.30 -20.55
CA VAL A 173 4.63 -5.35 -19.98
C VAL A 173 3.84 -5.99 -18.83
N PRO A 174 3.86 -7.32 -18.66
CA PRO A 174 3.24 -7.95 -17.50
C PRO A 174 3.88 -7.38 -16.23
N THR A 175 3.09 -6.62 -15.47
CA THR A 175 3.48 -6.14 -14.15
C THR A 175 3.15 -7.21 -13.12
N PRO A 176 3.98 -7.40 -12.08
CA PRO A 176 3.62 -8.25 -10.96
C PRO A 176 2.29 -7.76 -10.40
N HIS A 177 1.25 -8.58 -10.52
CA HIS A 177 0.00 -8.31 -9.85
C HIS A 177 0.21 -8.58 -8.36
N SER A 178 -0.29 -7.68 -7.51
CA SER A 178 -0.33 -7.93 -6.08
C SER A 178 -1.09 -9.24 -5.84
N ILE A 179 -0.36 -10.28 -5.43
CA ILE A 179 -0.86 -11.65 -5.27
C ILE A 179 -2.05 -11.68 -4.28
N SER A 180 -2.08 -10.73 -3.36
CA SER A 180 -3.19 -10.50 -2.46
C SER A 180 -3.64 -9.04 -2.51
N LYS A 181 -4.77 -8.78 -3.18
CA LYS A 181 -5.57 -7.55 -2.96
C LYS A 181 -6.15 -7.46 -1.53
N GLU A 182 -5.93 -8.51 -0.72
CA GLU A 182 -6.25 -8.54 0.72
C GLU A 182 -5.30 -7.68 1.55
N LEU A 183 -4.07 -7.45 1.10
CA LEU A 183 -3.16 -6.55 1.80
C LEU A 183 -3.70 -5.13 1.65
N ALA A 184 -4.22 -4.58 2.75
CA ALA A 184 -4.59 -3.18 2.84
C ALA A 184 -3.31 -2.35 2.88
N PHE A 185 -2.77 -1.99 1.71
CA PHE A 185 -1.66 -1.06 1.57
C PHE A 185 -2.12 0.19 0.82
N THR A 186 -1.39 1.27 1.01
CA THR A 186 -1.57 2.52 0.25
C THR A 186 -0.23 2.87 -0.35
N GLU A 187 -0.21 3.16 -1.64
CA GLU A 187 1.00 3.61 -2.32
C GLU A 187 1.35 5.03 -1.86
N LEU A 188 2.60 5.23 -1.44
CA LEU A 188 3.14 6.52 -1.02
C LEU A 188 3.62 7.34 -2.22
N GLY A 189 3.58 8.67 -2.11
CA GLY A 189 4.02 9.58 -3.17
C GLY A 189 3.14 9.62 -4.43
N VAL A 190 1.95 8.99 -4.39
CA VAL A 190 0.98 9.03 -5.49
C VAL A 190 0.26 10.37 -5.50
N ASN A 191 0.30 11.07 -6.65
CA ASN A 191 -0.38 12.36 -6.78
C ASN A 191 -1.90 12.23 -6.87
N GLN A 192 -2.39 11.27 -7.66
CA GLN A 192 -3.81 11.10 -7.93
C GLN A 192 -4.08 9.64 -8.29
N ILE A 193 -5.21 9.13 -7.82
CA ILE A 193 -5.73 7.81 -8.21
C ILE A 193 -6.65 7.99 -9.41
N ASN A 194 -6.37 7.22 -10.46
CA ASN A 194 -7.07 7.32 -11.75
C ASN A 194 -8.10 6.20 -11.96
N ASP A 195 -8.06 5.15 -11.15
CA ASP A 195 -8.90 3.97 -11.27
C ASP A 195 -9.27 3.47 -9.87
N PHE A 196 -10.55 3.62 -9.51
CA PHE A 196 -11.11 3.11 -8.26
C PHE A 196 -11.82 1.77 -8.45
N SER A 197 -11.57 1.03 -9.54
CA SER A 197 -12.10 -0.32 -9.74
C SER A 197 -11.54 -1.31 -8.72
N GLY A 198 -12.31 -2.33 -8.38
CA GLY A 198 -11.87 -3.32 -7.42
C GLY A 198 -12.82 -4.50 -7.25
N GLU A 199 -12.41 -5.42 -6.38
CA GLU A 199 -13.16 -6.63 -6.07
C GLU A 199 -13.91 -6.46 -4.77
N ASN A 200 -15.11 -7.03 -4.71
CA ASN A 200 -15.91 -7.03 -3.50
C ASN A 200 -15.48 -8.17 -2.57
N LYS A 201 -15.11 -7.80 -1.34
CA LYS A 201 -14.63 -8.73 -0.32
C LYS A 201 -15.73 -9.67 0.19
N THR A 202 -16.99 -9.22 0.21
CA THR A 202 -18.12 -10.01 0.74
C THR A 202 -18.78 -10.86 -0.34
N ASN A 203 -18.89 -10.35 -1.57
CA ASN A 203 -19.45 -11.10 -2.69
C ASN A 203 -18.48 -11.17 -3.86
N ARG A 204 -17.80 -12.32 -3.99
CA ARG A 204 -16.83 -12.58 -5.06
C ARG A 204 -17.41 -12.48 -6.48
N HIS A 205 -18.73 -12.55 -6.63
CA HIS A 205 -19.39 -12.46 -7.94
C HIS A 205 -19.77 -11.02 -8.33
N LEU A 206 -19.62 -10.05 -7.42
CA LEU A 206 -20.04 -8.67 -7.65
C LEU A 206 -18.84 -7.72 -7.55
N HIS A 207 -18.08 -7.57 -8.63
CA HIS A 207 -17.01 -6.58 -8.69
C HIS A 207 -17.55 -5.17 -8.95
N TYR A 208 -16.76 -4.16 -8.62
CA TYR A 208 -17.08 -2.77 -8.94
C TYR A 208 -16.03 -2.22 -9.89
N MET A 209 -16.49 -1.38 -10.82
CA MET A 209 -15.64 -0.70 -11.78
C MET A 209 -15.73 0.80 -11.55
N ASP A 210 -14.61 1.45 -11.77
CA ASP A 210 -14.50 2.89 -11.74
C ASP A 210 -15.49 3.57 -12.69
N TYR A 211 -16.13 4.65 -12.25
CA TYR A 211 -17.13 5.38 -13.02
C TYR A 211 -16.56 5.93 -14.34
N HIS A 212 -15.35 6.50 -14.31
CA HIS A 212 -14.72 7.05 -15.50
C HIS A 212 -14.31 5.94 -16.47
N VAL A 213 -13.82 4.81 -15.97
CA VAL A 213 -13.55 3.63 -16.79
C VAL A 213 -14.84 3.10 -17.41
N ALA A 214 -15.92 2.98 -16.64
CA ALA A 214 -17.23 2.54 -17.13
C ALA A 214 -17.81 3.47 -18.20
N TYR A 215 -17.65 4.79 -18.03
CA TYR A 215 -18.13 5.77 -19.01
C TYR A 215 -17.29 5.79 -20.29
N SER A 216 -15.97 5.63 -20.16
CA SER A 216 -15.04 5.67 -21.30
C SER A 216 -14.91 4.33 -22.03
N THR A 217 -15.31 3.21 -21.43
CA THR A 217 -15.24 1.89 -22.05
C THR A 217 -16.64 1.42 -22.47
N SER A 218 -16.87 1.27 -23.78
CA SER A 218 -18.15 0.77 -24.32
C SER A 218 -18.26 -0.76 -24.23
N LYS A 219 -17.14 -1.47 -24.41
CA LYS A 219 -17.04 -2.93 -24.36
C LYS A 219 -15.79 -3.30 -23.57
N LEU A 220 -15.92 -4.23 -22.61
CA LEU A 220 -14.78 -4.75 -21.83
C LEU A 220 -13.80 -5.52 -22.72
N VAL A 221 -14.34 -6.27 -23.68
CA VAL A 221 -13.57 -7.07 -24.63
C VAL A 221 -14.25 -6.97 -25.99
N ASP A 222 -13.52 -6.50 -26.99
CA ASP A 222 -14.00 -6.46 -28.36
C ASP A 222 -13.37 -7.63 -29.15
N LYS A 223 -14.22 -8.58 -29.55
CA LYS A 223 -13.84 -9.82 -30.27
C LYS A 223 -12.99 -9.53 -31.51
N LYS A 224 -13.15 -8.35 -32.12
CA LYS A 224 -12.39 -7.92 -33.31
C LYS A 224 -10.87 -7.83 -33.06
N TYR A 225 -10.45 -7.56 -31.82
CA TYR A 225 -9.04 -7.33 -31.48
C TYR A 225 -8.42 -8.47 -30.66
N ILE A 226 -9.21 -9.48 -30.26
CA ILE A 226 -8.67 -10.69 -29.64
C ILE A 226 -7.99 -11.50 -30.74
N LYS A 227 -6.66 -11.60 -30.67
CA LYS A 227 -5.96 -12.62 -31.47
C LYS A 227 -6.39 -13.97 -30.94
N THR A 228 -7.06 -14.76 -31.76
CA THR A 228 -7.30 -16.17 -31.47
C THR A 228 -5.96 -16.84 -31.19
N THR A 229 -5.91 -17.63 -30.13
CA THR A 229 -4.79 -18.55 -29.93
C THR A 229 -4.67 -19.42 -31.19
N PRO A 230 -3.46 -19.60 -31.75
CA PRO A 230 -3.30 -20.51 -32.86
C PRO A 230 -3.81 -21.90 -32.46
N ASP A 231 -4.71 -22.46 -33.25
CA ASP A 231 -5.22 -23.82 -33.04
C ASP A 231 -4.17 -24.83 -33.50
N TYR A 232 -3.71 -25.69 -32.59
CA TYR A 232 -2.75 -26.75 -32.89
C TYR A 232 -3.50 -28.06 -33.12
N LYS A 233 -3.21 -28.75 -34.22
CA LYS A 233 -3.86 -30.02 -34.57
C LYS A 233 -3.27 -31.22 -33.84
N SER A 234 -2.04 -31.11 -33.33
CA SER A 234 -1.31 -32.17 -32.63
C SER A 234 -0.47 -31.61 -31.47
N VAL A 235 -0.24 -32.43 -30.45
CA VAL A 235 0.64 -32.12 -29.32
C VAL A 235 2.07 -31.79 -29.79
N GLN A 236 2.54 -32.48 -30.83
CA GLN A 236 3.88 -32.26 -31.41
C GLN A 236 4.00 -30.87 -32.08
N ASP A 237 2.93 -30.36 -32.68
CA ASP A 237 2.94 -29.04 -33.31
C ASP A 237 3.01 -27.92 -32.25
N TYR A 238 2.33 -28.14 -31.11
CA TYR A 238 2.41 -27.26 -29.96
C TYR A 238 3.82 -27.26 -29.32
N GLU A 239 4.43 -28.44 -29.18
CA GLU A 239 5.79 -28.59 -28.64
C GLU A 239 6.82 -27.87 -29.52
N LYS A 240 6.77 -28.07 -30.84
CA LYS A 240 7.65 -27.37 -31.78
C LYS A 240 7.53 -25.84 -31.70
N HIS A 241 6.31 -25.32 -31.61
CA HIS A 241 6.10 -23.88 -31.43
C HIS A 241 6.66 -23.36 -30.09
N ARG A 242 6.71 -24.21 -29.05
CA ARG A 242 7.26 -23.87 -27.73
C ARG A 242 8.79 -23.97 -27.67
N GLU A 243 9.40 -24.83 -28.48
CA GLU A 243 10.85 -25.01 -28.56
C GLU A 243 11.57 -23.83 -29.21
N GLU A 244 10.88 -23.01 -30.02
CA GLU A 244 11.44 -21.78 -30.54
C GLU A 244 11.67 -20.76 -29.41
N PRO A 245 12.92 -20.33 -29.15
CA PRO A 245 13.19 -19.35 -28.12
C PRO A 245 12.52 -18.03 -28.49
N LEU A 246 11.59 -17.58 -27.66
CA LEU A 246 10.93 -16.28 -27.80
C LEU A 246 11.98 -15.16 -27.70
N LYS A 247 12.41 -14.64 -28.86
CA LYS A 247 13.29 -13.49 -28.95
C LYS A 247 12.47 -12.22 -29.07
N MET A 248 12.76 -11.25 -28.22
CA MET A 248 12.11 -9.95 -28.30
C MET A 248 12.53 -9.25 -29.59
N SER A 249 11.57 -8.82 -30.41
CA SER A 249 11.85 -8.03 -31.62
C SER A 249 12.56 -6.73 -31.26
N ASP A 250 13.41 -6.18 -32.14
CA ASP A 250 14.08 -4.89 -31.93
C ASP A 250 13.11 -3.75 -31.60
N LYS A 251 11.90 -3.78 -32.19
CA LYS A 251 10.83 -2.82 -31.89
C LYS A 251 10.33 -2.96 -30.45
N ASP A 252 10.14 -4.19 -29.99
CA ASP A 252 9.69 -4.48 -28.62
C ASP A 252 10.82 -4.20 -27.61
N SER A 253 12.08 -4.45 -27.96
CA SER A 253 13.27 -4.06 -27.19
C SER A 253 13.36 -2.55 -26.95
N LYS A 254 13.15 -1.75 -28.00
CA LYS A 254 13.07 -0.30 -27.90
C LYS A 254 11.86 0.16 -27.08
N ALA A 255 10.72 -0.51 -27.19
CA ALA A 255 9.53 -0.20 -26.39
C ALA A 255 9.75 -0.50 -24.89
N TYR A 256 10.36 -1.65 -24.59
CA TYR A 256 10.68 -2.08 -23.23
C TYR A 256 11.69 -1.15 -22.54
N SER A 257 12.76 -0.75 -23.23
CA SER A 257 13.73 0.22 -22.68
C SER A 257 13.10 1.59 -22.42
N ARG A 258 12.16 2.05 -23.28
CA ARG A 258 11.38 3.27 -23.01
C ARG A 258 10.45 3.11 -21.82
N TYR A 259 9.83 1.94 -21.65
CA TYR A 259 9.00 1.63 -20.49
C TYR A 259 9.82 1.70 -19.19
N LEU A 260 10.99 1.06 -19.15
CA LEU A 260 11.88 1.10 -17.98
C LEU A 260 12.28 2.53 -17.60
N LYS A 261 12.61 3.38 -18.59
CA LYS A 261 12.90 4.81 -18.34
C LYS A 261 11.69 5.57 -17.78
N LYS A 262 10.48 5.26 -18.24
CA LYS A 262 9.25 5.87 -17.72
C LYS A 262 8.98 5.44 -16.29
N GLU A 263 9.16 4.17 -15.97
CA GLU A 263 9.01 3.66 -14.60
C GLU A 263 10.05 4.26 -13.65
N ASP A 264 11.32 4.34 -14.05
CA ASP A 264 12.36 5.00 -13.24
C ASP A 264 12.02 6.48 -12.96
N ASN A 265 11.58 7.22 -14.00
CA ASN A 265 11.13 8.60 -13.82
C ASN A 265 9.91 8.70 -12.91
N LYS A 266 8.95 7.77 -13.02
CA LYS A 266 7.76 7.71 -12.17
C LYS A 266 8.14 7.46 -10.71
N MET A 267 9.05 6.52 -10.46
CA MET A 267 9.57 6.23 -9.12
C MET A 267 10.29 7.44 -8.52
N ARG A 268 11.12 8.14 -9.30
CA ARG A 268 11.77 9.39 -8.85
C ARG A 268 10.75 10.47 -8.50
N GLN A 269 9.73 10.66 -9.34
CA GLN A 269 8.66 11.61 -9.07
C GLN A 269 7.89 11.24 -7.79
N GLN A 270 7.55 9.97 -7.58
CA GLN A 270 6.90 9.52 -6.35
C GLN A 270 7.74 9.84 -5.12
N PHE A 271 9.06 9.62 -5.19
CA PHE A 271 9.97 9.94 -4.10
C PHE A 271 9.99 11.45 -3.79
N GLU A 272 10.12 12.30 -4.82
CA GLU A 272 10.10 13.75 -4.65
C GLU A 272 8.75 14.25 -4.11
N ASN A 273 7.64 13.69 -4.60
CA ASN A 273 6.30 14.02 -4.10
C ASN A 273 6.18 13.64 -2.62
N GLN A 274 6.63 12.45 -2.22
CA GLN A 274 6.59 12.02 -0.83
C GLN A 274 7.40 12.95 0.07
N LYS A 275 8.60 13.33 -0.36
CA LYS A 275 9.44 14.27 0.38
C LYS A 275 8.76 15.63 0.54
N LYS A 276 8.11 16.11 -0.52
CA LYS A 276 7.35 17.36 -0.49
C LYS A 276 6.15 17.27 0.44
N THR A 277 5.38 16.19 0.39
CA THR A 277 4.24 15.98 1.29
C THR A 277 4.70 15.90 2.75
N ASP A 278 5.82 15.23 3.04
CA ASP A 278 6.35 15.13 4.40
C ASP A 278 6.76 16.52 4.93
N GLN A 279 7.35 17.37 4.08
CA GLN A 279 7.65 18.76 4.42
C GLN A 279 6.38 19.58 4.66
N GLU A 280 5.40 19.50 3.77
CA GLU A 280 4.12 20.20 3.92
C GLU A 280 3.37 19.77 5.19
N ILE A 281 3.38 18.48 5.52
CA ILE A 281 2.81 17.93 6.75
C ILE A 281 3.55 18.48 7.98
N SER A 282 4.88 18.49 7.96
CA SER A 282 5.71 19.03 9.05
C SER A 282 5.44 20.52 9.27
N ASP A 283 5.42 21.31 8.20
CA ASP A 283 5.16 22.75 8.28
C ASP A 283 3.74 23.05 8.77
N ASN A 284 2.75 22.29 8.28
CA ASN A 284 1.37 22.39 8.76
C ASN A 284 1.26 22.01 10.23
N PHE A 285 1.93 20.94 10.66
CA PHE A 285 1.98 20.54 12.06
C PHE A 285 2.59 21.64 12.93
N GLN A 286 3.73 22.22 12.53
CA GLN A 286 4.35 23.32 13.28
C GLN A 286 3.45 24.55 13.34
N LYS A 287 2.78 24.91 12.24
CA LYS A 287 1.83 26.02 12.17
C LYS A 287 0.65 25.81 13.12
N VAL A 288 -0.02 24.66 13.02
CA VAL A 288 -1.18 24.32 13.87
C VAL A 288 -0.76 24.21 15.32
N ASN A 289 0.35 23.55 15.61
CA ASN A 289 0.85 23.41 16.97
C ASN A 289 1.23 24.78 17.56
N LYS A 290 1.84 25.68 16.80
CA LYS A 290 2.11 27.05 17.23
C LYS A 290 0.82 27.85 17.50
N LEU A 291 -0.18 27.72 16.62
CA LEU A 291 -1.49 28.36 16.81
C LEU A 291 -2.20 27.82 18.06
N MET A 292 -2.11 26.51 18.30
CA MET A 292 -2.73 25.86 19.46
C MET A 292 -2.00 26.19 20.77
N MET A 293 -0.66 26.25 20.75
CA MET A 293 0.17 26.40 21.96
C MET A 293 0.56 27.84 22.31
N GLN A 294 -0.01 28.85 21.63
CA GLN A 294 0.29 30.25 21.92
C GLN A 294 0.03 30.56 23.40
N HIS A 295 1.08 30.94 24.13
CA HIS A 295 0.94 31.27 25.53
C HIS A 295 0.04 32.50 25.64
N ARG A 296 -1.01 32.40 26.45
CA ARG A 296 -1.74 33.56 26.93
C ARG A 296 -0.71 34.44 27.65
N ARG A 297 -0.41 35.62 27.09
CA ARG A 297 0.24 36.69 27.85
C ARG A 297 -0.76 37.24 28.86
#